data_AF-A0A7S2PA62-F1
#
_entry.id   AF-A0A7S2PA62-F1
#
_cell.length_a   1.000
_cell.length_b   1.000
_cell.length_c   1.000
_cell.angle_alpha   90.00
_cell.angle_beta   90.00
_cell.angle_gamma   90.00
#
_symmetry.space_group_name_H-M   'P 1'
#
loop_
_entity.id
_entity.type
_entity.pdbx_description
1 polymer ?
#
loop_
_entity_poly.entity_id
_entity_poly.type
_entity_poly.pdbx_seq_one_letter_code
_entity_poly.pdbx_strand_id
1 'polypeptide(L)'
;MALGGVAGALLGTGAAPEAWALESRPGVASVDADDDVEQVKAQKMSPEQVAKMKAKREAFDKKSAEDLNQFREWFTVFANDDTPIPSKIELMGKMQDMVKRDRMLPLGITRGDIVKGVRSVKAASGCVKRKTKEGECKDLEKGYQKLLGQIDKVSDRQLVQNR
;
A
#
# COMPACT_ATOMS: atom_id res chain seq x y z
N MET A 1 -9.12 -59.43 27.18
CA MET A 1 -9.94 -59.07 28.35
C MET A 1 -9.21 -57.97 29.12
N ALA A 2 -9.76 -56.76 29.14
CA ALA A 2 -9.68 -55.78 30.24
C ALA A 2 -10.43 -54.52 29.76
N LEU A 3 -11.58 -54.29 30.39
CA LEU A 3 -12.41 -53.09 30.27
C LEU A 3 -11.77 -51.95 31.06
N GLY A 4 -11.97 -50.71 30.60
CA GLY A 4 -11.66 -49.52 31.36
C GLY A 4 -12.24 -48.29 30.67
N GLY A 5 -13.52 -48.04 30.90
CA GLY A 5 -14.18 -46.82 30.43
C GLY A 5 -13.96 -45.65 31.39
N VAL A 6 -13.94 -44.44 30.85
CA VAL A 6 -14.46 -43.24 31.51
C VAL A 6 -15.22 -42.45 30.46
N ALA A 7 -16.54 -42.36 30.63
CA ALA A 7 -17.39 -41.45 29.91
C ALA A 7 -17.26 -40.04 30.51
N GLY A 8 -17.08 -39.04 29.67
CA GLY A 8 -17.19 -37.63 30.01
C GLY A 8 -17.61 -36.86 28.78
N ALA A 9 -18.92 -36.67 28.62
CA ALA A 9 -19.52 -35.93 27.53
C ALA A 9 -19.38 -34.42 27.76
N LEU A 10 -18.90 -33.68 26.77
CA LEU A 10 -19.25 -32.27 26.56
C LEU A 10 -19.55 -32.06 25.07
N LEU A 11 -20.86 -32.12 24.80
CA LEU A 11 -21.62 -31.28 23.86
C LEU A 11 -20.83 -30.64 22.71
N GLY A 12 -21.06 -31.18 21.52
CA GLY A 12 -20.54 -30.60 20.29
C GLY A 12 -21.27 -29.33 19.87
N THR A 13 -20.55 -28.52 19.10
CA THR A 13 -21.06 -27.76 17.95
C THR A 13 -19.85 -27.50 17.05
N GLY A 14 -19.93 -27.93 15.79
CA GLY A 14 -18.90 -27.63 14.80
C GLY A 14 -18.84 -26.14 14.48
N ALA A 15 -17.63 -25.64 14.24
CA ALA A 15 -17.35 -24.43 13.46
C ALA A 15 -15.85 -24.42 13.08
N ALA A 16 -15.57 -23.76 11.97
CA ALA A 16 -14.36 -23.77 11.16
C ALA A 16 -13.08 -23.20 11.84
N PRO A 17 -11.87 -23.40 11.26
CA PRO A 17 -10.62 -22.97 11.87
C PRO A 17 -10.43 -21.45 11.77
N GLU A 18 -10.61 -20.74 12.87
CA GLU A 18 -10.06 -19.40 13.09
C GLU A 18 -8.60 -19.60 13.56
N ALA A 19 -7.59 -19.28 12.75
CA ALA A 19 -7.06 -17.94 12.52
C ALA A 19 -6.63 -17.26 13.84
N TRP A 20 -5.36 -16.84 13.90
CA TRP A 20 -4.76 -15.95 14.92
C TRP A 20 -4.38 -16.59 16.26
N ALA A 21 -3.50 -17.60 16.22
CA ALA A 21 -2.53 -17.81 17.30
C ALA A 21 -1.60 -16.58 17.36
N LEU A 22 -1.96 -15.62 18.21
CA LEU A 22 -1.17 -14.43 18.55
C LEU A 22 0.02 -14.87 19.41
N GLU A 23 1.04 -15.44 18.78
CA GLU A 23 2.33 -15.68 19.41
C GLU A 23 3.02 -14.31 19.60
N SER A 24 3.25 -13.94 20.86
CA SER A 24 3.79 -12.65 21.27
C SER A 24 5.20 -12.42 20.71
N ARG A 25 5.30 -11.61 19.66
CA ARG A 25 6.57 -11.06 19.19
C ARG A 25 6.84 -9.74 19.92
N PRO A 26 7.98 -9.58 20.64
CA PRO A 26 8.34 -8.29 21.19
C PRO A 26 8.66 -7.35 20.03
N GLY A 27 7.86 -6.30 19.86
CA GLY A 27 8.02 -5.30 18.80
C GLY A 27 6.76 -4.92 18.04
N VAL A 28 5.59 -5.49 18.34
CA VAL A 28 4.32 -4.89 17.92
C VAL A 28 3.90 -3.89 18.99
N ALA A 29 4.03 -2.60 18.67
CA ALA A 29 3.42 -1.54 19.44
C ALA A 29 1.94 -1.88 19.57
N SER A 30 1.50 -2.13 20.80
CA SER A 30 0.10 -2.19 21.16
C SER A 30 -0.55 -0.91 20.64
N VAL A 31 -1.49 -1.09 19.72
CA VAL A 31 -2.60 -0.17 19.48
C VAL A 31 -3.16 0.22 20.85
N ASP A 32 -2.80 1.41 21.33
CA ASP A 32 -3.48 2.22 22.37
C ASP A 32 -2.58 3.39 22.87
N ALA A 33 -1.76 3.99 21.99
CA ALA A 33 -0.92 5.14 22.35
C ALA A 33 -1.13 6.39 21.48
N ASP A 34 -1.88 6.31 20.38
CA ASP A 34 -2.16 7.45 19.50
C ASP A 34 -3.49 8.16 19.81
N ASP A 35 -4.46 7.48 20.44
CA ASP A 35 -5.75 8.11 20.80
C ASP A 35 -5.60 9.09 21.98
N ASP A 36 -4.68 8.80 22.90
CA ASP A 36 -4.45 9.61 24.11
C ASP A 36 -3.75 10.95 23.79
N VAL A 37 -2.89 10.99 22.77
CA VAL A 37 -2.19 12.21 22.35
C VAL A 37 -3.13 13.19 21.62
N GLU A 38 -4.15 12.70 20.93
CA GLU A 38 -5.19 13.55 20.34
C GLU A 38 -6.12 14.15 21.40
N GLN A 39 -6.50 13.39 22.43
CA GLN A 39 -7.35 13.90 23.51
C GLN A 39 -6.66 15.02 24.31
N VAL A 40 -5.35 14.89 24.58
CA VAL A 40 -4.60 15.90 25.35
C VAL A 40 -4.38 17.21 24.56
N LYS A 41 -4.29 17.16 23.22
CA LYS A 41 -4.23 18.37 22.37
C LYS A 41 -5.60 19.00 22.12
N ALA A 42 -6.67 18.20 22.03
CA ALA A 42 -8.03 18.68 21.84
C ALA A 42 -8.53 19.53 23.03
N GLN A 43 -8.08 19.24 24.26
CA GLN A 43 -8.42 20.03 25.45
C GLN A 43 -7.89 21.48 25.45
N LYS A 44 -6.98 21.85 24.52
CA LYS A 44 -6.44 23.22 24.38
C LYS A 44 -6.89 23.95 23.11
N MET A 45 -7.67 23.31 22.24
CA MET A 45 -8.11 23.92 20.97
C MET A 45 -9.53 24.49 21.10
N SER A 46 -9.76 25.66 20.50
CA SER A 46 -11.12 26.21 20.43
C SER A 46 -12.02 25.31 19.55
N PRO A 47 -13.35 25.28 19.77
CA PRO A 47 -14.27 24.50 18.93
C PRO A 47 -14.17 24.86 17.43
N GLU A 48 -13.82 26.11 17.09
CA GLU A 48 -13.52 26.51 15.70
C GLU A 48 -12.25 25.85 15.14
N GLN A 49 -11.20 25.67 15.95
CA GLN A 49 -9.97 25.01 15.52
C GLN A 49 -10.18 23.51 15.31
N VAL A 50 -10.99 22.88 16.16
CA VAL A 50 -11.38 21.47 16.01
C VAL A 50 -12.22 21.27 14.74
N ALA A 51 -13.22 22.13 14.50
CA ALA A 51 -14.02 22.07 13.28
C ALA A 51 -13.17 22.28 12.01
N LYS A 52 -12.21 23.22 12.04
CA LYS A 52 -11.29 23.47 10.92
C LYS A 52 -10.32 22.31 10.68
N MET A 53 -9.86 21.64 11.74
CA MET A 53 -9.04 20.43 11.63
C MET A 53 -9.83 19.27 11.05
N LYS A 54 -11.06 19.05 11.52
CA LYS A 54 -11.94 17.99 11.02
C LYS A 54 -12.26 18.19 9.52
N ALA A 55 -12.65 19.40 9.12
CA ALA A 55 -12.90 19.72 7.71
C ALA A 55 -11.65 19.52 6.82
N LYS A 56 -10.45 19.83 7.35
CA LYS A 56 -9.18 19.57 6.64
C LYS A 56 -8.88 18.08 6.50
N ARG A 57 -9.14 17.29 7.54
CA ARG A 57 -8.99 15.82 7.51
C ARG A 57 -9.97 15.21 6.51
N GLU A 58 -11.25 15.56 6.58
CA GLU A 58 -12.27 15.06 5.64
C GLU A 58 -11.94 15.41 4.18
N ALA A 59 -11.47 16.64 3.91
CA ALA A 59 -11.03 17.04 2.57
C ALA A 59 -9.78 16.28 2.10
N PHE A 60 -8.83 16.03 3.02
CA PHE A 60 -7.64 15.24 2.74
C PHE A 60 -8.00 13.77 2.45
N ASP A 61 -8.85 13.17 3.26
CA ASP A 61 -9.28 11.77 3.12
C ASP A 61 -10.01 11.56 1.79
N LYS A 62 -10.91 12.49 1.43
CA LYS A 62 -11.60 12.45 0.13
C LYS A 62 -10.61 12.52 -1.03
N LYS A 63 -9.70 13.51 -1.01
CA LYS A 63 -8.69 13.65 -2.06
C LYS A 63 -7.77 12.42 -2.12
N SER A 64 -7.40 11.87 -0.98
CA SER A 64 -6.54 10.68 -0.91
C SER A 64 -7.22 9.44 -1.52
N ALA A 65 -8.53 9.28 -1.28
CA ALA A 65 -9.31 8.22 -1.92
C ALA A 65 -9.43 8.41 -3.44
N GLU A 66 -9.60 9.64 -3.92
CA GLU A 66 -9.61 9.95 -5.36
C GLU A 66 -8.26 9.63 -6.01
N ASP A 67 -7.15 10.08 -5.41
CA ASP A 67 -5.79 9.81 -5.89
C ASP A 67 -5.48 8.30 -5.88
N LEU A 68 -5.93 7.56 -4.86
CA LEU A 68 -5.79 6.10 -4.78
C LEU A 68 -6.54 5.40 -5.92
N ASN A 69 -7.80 5.77 -6.16
CA ASN A 69 -8.61 5.16 -7.21
C ASN A 69 -8.02 5.45 -8.59
N GLN A 70 -7.59 6.68 -8.83
CA GLN A 70 -6.94 7.08 -10.07
C GLN A 70 -5.63 6.32 -10.29
N PHE A 71 -4.81 6.16 -9.25
CA PHE A 71 -3.60 5.36 -9.33
C PHE A 71 -3.89 3.90 -9.68
N ARG A 72 -4.90 3.29 -9.03
CA ARG A 72 -5.31 1.90 -9.29
C ARG A 72 -5.84 1.72 -10.70
N GLU A 73 -6.61 2.67 -11.21
CA GLU A 73 -7.11 2.65 -12.59
C GLU A 73 -5.94 2.65 -13.58
N TRP A 74 -5.01 3.60 -13.44
CA TRP A 74 -3.81 3.64 -14.29
C TRP A 74 -2.97 2.39 -14.17
N PHE A 75 -2.83 1.84 -12.97
CA PHE A 75 -2.08 0.61 -12.74
C PHE A 75 -2.77 -0.59 -13.38
N THR A 76 -4.10 -0.63 -13.39
CA THR A 76 -4.89 -1.69 -14.02
C THR A 76 -4.73 -1.65 -15.54
N VAL A 77 -4.83 -0.47 -16.15
CA VAL A 77 -4.56 -0.31 -17.59
C VAL A 77 -3.11 -0.67 -17.90
N PHE A 78 -2.16 -0.23 -17.08
CA PHE A 78 -0.75 -0.59 -17.22
C PHE A 78 -0.53 -2.11 -17.16
N ALA A 79 -1.29 -2.80 -16.31
CA ALA A 79 -1.20 -4.25 -16.13
C ALA A 79 -1.87 -5.05 -17.26
N ASN A 80 -2.75 -4.44 -18.04
CA ASN A 80 -3.46 -5.11 -19.12
C ASN A 80 -2.51 -5.51 -20.26
N ASP A 81 -2.59 -6.77 -20.71
CA ASP A 81 -1.76 -7.33 -21.77
C ASP A 81 -1.96 -6.65 -23.12
N ASP A 82 -3.17 -6.15 -23.40
CA ASP A 82 -3.51 -5.45 -24.65
C ASP A 82 -2.93 -4.04 -24.73
N THR A 83 -2.42 -3.50 -23.62
CA THR A 83 -1.85 -2.14 -23.62
C THR A 83 -0.47 -2.15 -24.27
N PRO A 84 -0.22 -1.35 -25.31
CA PRO A 84 1.09 -1.35 -25.98
C PRO A 84 2.17 -0.74 -25.07
N ILE A 85 3.43 -1.15 -25.26
CA ILE A 85 4.56 -0.72 -24.41
C ILE A 85 4.67 0.82 -24.32
N PRO A 86 4.51 1.61 -25.40
CA PRO A 86 4.53 3.07 -25.31
C PRO A 86 3.49 3.62 -24.33
N SER A 87 2.25 3.11 -24.38
CA SER A 87 1.19 3.53 -23.46
C SER A 87 1.46 3.09 -22.02
N LYS A 88 2.06 1.91 -21.82
CA LYS A 88 2.53 1.49 -20.48
C LYS A 88 3.58 2.48 -19.92
N ILE A 89 4.47 3.00 -20.75
CA ILE A 89 5.47 4.02 -20.35
C ILE A 89 4.79 5.33 -19.98
N GLU A 90 3.80 5.79 -20.76
CA GLU A 90 3.03 6.99 -20.44
C GLU A 90 2.29 6.87 -19.10
N LEU A 91 1.68 5.71 -18.83
CA LEU A 91 1.02 5.44 -17.55
C LEU A 91 2.01 5.47 -16.37
N MET A 92 3.22 4.93 -16.55
CA MET A 92 4.29 5.08 -15.54
C MET A 92 4.66 6.54 -15.31
N GLY A 93 4.68 7.37 -16.38
CA GLY A 93 4.87 8.82 -16.27
C GLY A 93 3.78 9.49 -15.44
N LYS A 94 2.50 9.19 -15.70
CA LYS A 94 1.36 9.73 -14.93
C LYS A 94 1.43 9.37 -13.45
N MET A 95 1.74 8.10 -13.14
CA MET A 95 1.94 7.63 -11.77
C MET A 95 3.12 8.35 -11.10
N GLN A 96 4.22 8.54 -11.83
CA GLN A 96 5.38 9.27 -11.34
C GLN A 96 5.03 10.74 -11.02
N ASP A 97 4.28 11.40 -11.89
CA ASP A 97 3.89 12.81 -11.72
C ASP A 97 2.95 13.01 -10.54
N MET A 98 2.03 12.05 -10.29
CA MET A 98 1.20 12.04 -9.08
C MET A 98 2.05 11.94 -7.82
N VAL A 99 2.97 10.97 -7.74
CA VAL A 99 3.88 10.80 -6.59
C VAL A 99 4.74 12.04 -6.37
N LYS A 100 5.18 12.69 -7.46
CA LYS A 100 5.97 13.93 -7.40
C LYS A 100 5.13 15.11 -6.89
N ARG A 101 3.89 15.25 -7.37
CA ARG A 101 2.94 16.32 -6.99
C ARG A 101 2.60 16.24 -5.51
N ASP A 102 2.18 15.06 -5.06
CA ASP A 102 1.69 14.88 -3.69
C ASP A 102 2.82 14.57 -2.70
N ARG A 103 4.04 14.34 -3.19
CA ARG A 103 5.25 14.03 -2.42
C ARG A 103 5.06 12.83 -1.48
N MET A 104 4.14 11.94 -1.82
CA MET A 104 3.82 10.69 -1.13
C MET A 104 3.25 9.70 -2.13
N LEU A 105 3.32 8.40 -1.81
CA LEU A 105 2.51 7.41 -2.51
C LEU A 105 1.04 7.55 -2.06
N PRO A 106 0.06 7.23 -2.93
CA PRO A 106 -1.33 7.12 -2.52
C PRO A 106 -1.47 6.15 -1.34
N LEU A 107 -2.28 6.52 -0.36
CA LEU A 107 -2.47 5.73 0.86
C LEU A 107 -3.02 4.33 0.51
N GLY A 108 -2.35 3.28 0.98
CA GLY A 108 -2.72 1.90 0.67
C GLY A 108 -2.02 1.31 -0.56
N ILE A 109 -1.11 2.04 -1.21
CA ILE A 109 -0.18 1.50 -2.20
C ILE A 109 1.22 1.47 -1.60
N THR A 110 1.86 0.30 -1.60
CA THR A 110 3.25 0.16 -1.17
C THR A 110 4.20 0.13 -2.36
N ARG A 111 5.47 0.48 -2.12
CA ARG A 111 6.56 0.24 -3.07
C ARG A 111 6.60 -1.22 -3.52
N GLY A 112 6.32 -2.16 -2.62
CA GLY A 112 6.29 -3.59 -2.91
C GLY A 112 5.24 -3.95 -3.96
N ASP A 113 4.07 -3.33 -3.92
CA ASP A 113 2.99 -3.58 -4.89
C ASP A 113 3.37 -3.13 -6.29
N ILE A 114 4.00 -1.95 -6.41
CA ILE A 114 4.49 -1.42 -7.67
C ILE A 114 5.58 -2.33 -8.25
N VAL A 115 6.54 -2.76 -7.41
CA VAL A 115 7.61 -3.68 -7.84
C VAL A 115 7.05 -5.01 -8.32
N LYS A 116 6.08 -5.58 -7.60
CA LYS A 116 5.44 -6.86 -7.97
C LYS A 116 4.65 -6.72 -9.28
N GLY A 117 3.83 -5.69 -9.42
CA GLY A 117 3.01 -5.52 -10.62
C GLY A 117 3.84 -5.21 -11.86
N VAL A 118 4.86 -4.34 -11.77
CA VAL A 118 5.76 -4.08 -12.91
C VAL A 118 6.55 -5.35 -13.28
N ARG A 119 6.97 -6.16 -12.31
CA ARG A 119 7.61 -7.45 -12.60
C ARG A 119 6.65 -8.40 -13.34
N SER A 120 5.39 -8.44 -12.95
CA SER A 120 4.36 -9.23 -13.65
C SER A 120 4.19 -8.77 -15.10
N VAL A 121 4.05 -7.46 -15.32
CA VAL A 121 3.91 -6.87 -16.66
C VAL A 121 5.14 -7.14 -17.52
N LYS A 122 6.35 -7.01 -16.98
CA LYS A 122 7.58 -7.35 -17.69
C LYS A 122 7.65 -8.82 -18.10
N ALA A 123 7.12 -9.72 -17.25
CA ALA A 123 7.05 -11.13 -17.59
C ALA A 123 6.04 -11.38 -18.72
N ALA A 124 4.84 -10.80 -18.61
CA ALA A 124 3.78 -10.93 -19.61
C ALA A 124 4.16 -10.34 -20.97
N SER A 125 4.77 -9.15 -21.01
CA SER A 125 5.27 -8.51 -22.24
C SER A 125 6.58 -9.11 -22.75
N GLY A 126 7.12 -10.17 -22.13
CA GLY A 126 8.37 -10.81 -22.56
C GLY A 126 9.65 -9.98 -22.33
N CYS A 127 9.56 -8.84 -21.64
CA CYS A 127 10.68 -7.96 -21.28
C CYS A 127 11.46 -8.48 -20.06
N VAL A 128 12.01 -9.69 -20.17
CA VAL A 128 12.87 -10.34 -19.16
C VAL A 128 14.34 -9.91 -19.29
N LYS A 129 15.13 -10.06 -18.22
CA LYS A 129 16.52 -9.55 -18.03
C LYS A 129 17.49 -9.60 -19.25
N ARG A 130 17.32 -10.53 -20.20
CA ARG A 130 18.16 -10.60 -21.41
C ARG A 130 17.67 -9.68 -22.55
N LYS A 131 16.36 -9.43 -22.66
CA LYS A 131 15.72 -8.60 -23.71
C LYS A 131 15.59 -7.12 -23.34
N THR A 132 15.84 -6.75 -22.09
CA THR A 132 15.73 -5.35 -21.61
C THR A 132 16.87 -4.44 -22.06
N LYS A 133 17.85 -4.93 -22.82
CA LYS A 133 19.01 -4.14 -23.26
C LYS A 133 18.79 -3.38 -24.58
N GLU A 134 17.73 -3.71 -25.31
CA GLU A 134 17.44 -3.16 -26.64
C GLU A 134 15.94 -2.87 -26.82
N GLY A 135 15.61 -1.87 -27.63
CA GLY A 135 14.24 -1.51 -28.01
C GLY A 135 13.32 -1.05 -26.85
N GLU A 136 12.02 -1.26 -27.03
CA GLU A 136 10.96 -0.77 -26.14
C GLU A 136 11.04 -1.34 -24.71
N CYS A 137 11.56 -2.55 -24.55
CA CYS A 137 11.80 -3.14 -23.23
C CYS A 137 12.83 -2.36 -22.39
N LYS A 138 13.80 -1.68 -23.04
CA LYS A 138 14.76 -0.81 -22.37
C LYS A 138 14.08 0.46 -21.86
N ASP A 139 13.16 1.02 -22.64
CA ASP A 139 12.46 2.24 -22.27
C ASP A 139 11.39 1.99 -21.21
N LEU A 140 10.74 0.82 -21.24
CA LEU A 140 9.90 0.33 -20.14
C LEU A 140 10.71 0.22 -18.83
N GLU A 141 11.92 -0.36 -18.89
CA GLU A 141 12.80 -0.48 -17.72
C GLU A 141 13.26 0.90 -17.20
N LYS A 142 13.63 1.82 -18.08
CA LYS A 142 13.97 3.20 -17.68
C LYS A 142 12.79 3.92 -17.04
N GLY A 143 11.59 3.78 -17.59
CA GLY A 143 10.36 4.36 -17.02
C GLY A 143 10.11 3.84 -15.61
N TYR A 144 10.24 2.53 -15.42
CA TYR A 144 10.13 1.90 -14.11
C TYR A 144 11.19 2.40 -13.11
N GLN A 145 12.46 2.50 -13.52
CA GLN A 145 13.52 3.03 -12.66
C GLN A 145 13.29 4.49 -12.27
N LYS A 146 12.73 5.31 -13.17
CA LYS A 146 12.35 6.70 -12.86
C LYS A 146 11.22 6.75 -11.82
N LEU A 147 10.19 5.92 -11.98
CA LEU A 147 9.09 5.81 -11.02
C LEU A 147 9.61 5.38 -9.63
N LEU A 148 10.42 4.33 -9.56
CA LEU A 148 11.05 3.89 -8.31
C LEU A 148 11.91 4.98 -7.69
N GLY A 149 12.72 5.68 -8.48
CA GLY A 149 13.57 6.76 -7.97
C GLY A 149 12.77 7.92 -7.36
N GLN A 150 11.55 8.19 -7.82
CA GLN A 150 10.68 9.18 -7.16
C GLN A 150 10.07 8.65 -5.87
N ILE A 151 9.64 7.38 -5.87
CA ILE A 151 9.11 6.72 -4.68
C ILE A 151 10.16 6.67 -3.57
N ASP A 152 11.40 6.34 -3.91
CA ASP A 152 12.51 6.26 -2.94
C ASP A 152 12.82 7.65 -2.36
N LYS A 153 12.89 8.71 -3.20
CA LYS A 153 13.08 10.11 -2.74
C LYS A 153 12.00 10.58 -1.76
N VAL A 154 10.77 10.16 -1.99
CA VAL A 154 9.62 10.49 -1.15
C VAL A 154 9.69 9.72 0.17
N SER A 155 10.05 8.44 0.13
CA SER A 155 10.19 7.58 1.31
C SER A 155 11.33 8.07 2.23
N ASP A 156 12.48 8.44 1.66
CA ASP A 156 13.60 9.01 2.42
C ASP A 156 13.21 10.33 3.12
N ARG A 157 12.43 11.19 2.47
CA ARG A 157 11.97 12.46 3.08
C ARG A 157 11.06 12.24 4.28
N GLN A 158 10.20 11.24 4.25
CA GLN A 158 9.34 10.89 5.39
C GLN A 158 10.16 10.37 6.57
N LEU A 159 11.20 9.57 6.31
CA LEU A 159 12.10 9.08 7.37
C LEU A 159 12.94 10.20 8.00
N VAL A 160 13.37 11.19 7.22
CA VAL A 160 14.13 12.35 7.72
C VAL A 160 13.25 13.32 8.50
N GLN A 161 11.98 13.51 8.13
CA GLN A 161 11.05 14.38 8.86
C GLN A 161 10.56 13.79 10.18
N ASN A 162 10.62 12.45 10.33
CA ASN A 162 10.22 11.76 11.55
C ASN A 162 11.38 11.55 12.55
N ARG A 163 12.47 12.34 12.44
CA ARG A 163 13.64 12.31 13.32
C ARG A 163 13.87 13.67 13.95
#